data_AF-A0A3C0CW29-F1
#
_entry.id   AF-A0A3C0CW29-F1
#
_cell.length_a   1.000
_cell.length_b   1.000
_cell.length_c   1.000
_cell.angle_alpha   90.00
_cell.angle_beta   90.00
_cell.angle_gamma   90.00
#
_symmetry.space_group_name_H-M   'P 1'
#
loop_
_entity.id
_entity.type
_entity.pdbx_description
1 polymer ?
#
loop_
_entity_poly.entity_id
_entity_poly.type
_entity_poly.pdbx_seq_one_letter_code
_entity_poly.pdbx_strand_id
1 'polypeptide(L)'
;MSTPKYLTDQLIPYIGNKRKLLPLIGRAIGKTGVCGGTFYDPFAGSSVVSRLAKTLGYQIISNDWEPYAYHIGRAYIECNRPPKFDAFGGIEHAVNHLNSLPPLAGYIAGHYCPADDEHYNPDAERMFYTQENGRRIDAIREEIARWKESDRLSSMEESVLLSSLIFQCAYCSNTSGVFKGFHRGWGGATRTAWYRIRSRLAVSPPFFFDNSQENRVYRADANALLDEVSCDIAYLDPPYNQHQYGANYHLLNTVALWDKPPISAWFTVRDANNGKAAIRSDWKTERKSEYCYKNTAADAFSRLVMGLKTRFILVSYSTDGIIPIDTLLEVLSERGAVSMVRQRYKRYRVSSQRPSAASHNTEFVWIVDTDSRCSSTALGNIKNMLKEECP
;
A
#
# COMPACT_ATOMS: atom_id res chain seq x y z
N MET A 1 9.73 2.28 23.28
CA MET A 1 9.41 2.59 21.87
C MET A 1 8.07 3.32 21.83
N SER A 2 7.95 4.44 21.11
CA SER A 2 6.68 5.21 21.07
C SER A 2 5.77 4.66 19.97
N THR A 3 4.68 3.99 20.35
CA THR A 3 3.62 3.47 19.44
C THR A 3 3.17 4.50 18.38
N PRO A 4 2.98 5.80 18.70
CA PRO A 4 2.71 6.82 17.70
C PRO A 4 3.73 6.90 16.55
N LYS A 5 5.03 6.72 16.83
CA LYS A 5 6.08 6.78 15.79
C LYS A 5 5.97 5.58 14.86
N TYR A 6 5.85 4.36 15.38
CA TYR A 6 5.74 3.14 14.56
C TYR A 6 4.56 3.18 13.57
N LEU A 7 3.42 3.74 14.01
CA LEU A 7 2.21 3.88 13.18
C LEU A 7 2.30 4.97 12.10
N THR A 8 3.33 5.82 12.14
CA THR A 8 3.45 6.97 11.22
C THR A 8 4.76 7.00 10.43
N ASP A 9 5.78 6.27 10.89
CA ASP A 9 7.11 6.19 10.31
C ASP A 9 7.10 5.58 8.90
N GLN A 10 7.78 6.25 7.97
CA GLN A 10 8.00 5.84 6.57
C GLN A 10 6.78 5.24 5.84
N LEU A 11 5.59 5.80 6.02
CA LEU A 11 4.42 5.36 5.26
C LEU A 11 4.37 6.04 3.88
N ILE A 12 4.24 5.24 2.82
CA ILE A 12 4.09 5.74 1.44
C ILE A 12 2.69 6.34 1.19
N PRO A 13 2.55 7.35 0.31
CA PRO A 13 1.26 7.73 -0.24
C PRO A 13 0.60 6.52 -0.92
N TYR A 14 -0.67 6.27 -0.59
CA TYR A 14 -1.39 5.09 -1.04
C TYR A 14 -2.86 5.42 -1.30
N ILE A 15 -3.40 4.96 -2.43
CA ILE A 15 -4.84 5.00 -2.71
C ILE A 15 -5.53 4.19 -1.61
N GLY A 16 -6.62 4.73 -1.07
CA GLY A 16 -7.37 4.05 -0.02
C GLY A 16 -6.71 4.01 1.35
N ASN A 17 -5.62 4.75 1.60
CA ASN A 17 -4.89 4.64 2.87
C ASN A 17 -5.79 4.79 4.11
N LYS A 18 -5.56 3.92 5.10
CA LYS A 18 -6.39 3.82 6.32
C LYS A 18 -5.84 4.59 7.51
N ARG A 19 -4.86 5.48 7.32
CA ARG A 19 -4.20 6.23 8.42
C ARG A 19 -5.19 7.00 9.30
N LYS A 20 -6.16 7.67 8.68
CA LYS A 20 -7.22 8.40 9.38
C LYS A 20 -8.29 7.48 9.98
N LEU A 21 -8.40 6.24 9.50
CA LEU A 21 -9.38 5.26 9.92
C LEU A 21 -8.88 4.33 11.03
N LEU A 22 -7.61 4.40 11.42
CA LEU A 22 -7.07 3.58 12.51
C LEU A 22 -7.91 3.63 13.80
N PRO A 23 -8.42 4.79 14.27
CA PRO A 23 -9.28 4.80 15.45
C PRO A 23 -10.60 4.05 15.25
N LEU A 24 -11.19 4.10 14.05
CA LEU A 24 -12.42 3.38 13.71
C LEU A 24 -12.15 1.86 13.64
N ILE A 25 -11.07 1.47 12.97
CA ILE A 25 -10.64 0.07 12.83
C ILE A 25 -10.29 -0.52 14.20
N GLY A 26 -9.57 0.22 15.06
CA GLY A 26 -9.27 -0.21 16.43
C GLY A 26 -10.53 -0.44 17.26
N ARG A 27 -11.58 0.38 17.10
CA ARG A 27 -12.89 0.10 17.74
C ARG A 27 -13.55 -1.15 17.18
N ALA A 28 -13.47 -1.39 15.87
CA ALA A 28 -14.02 -2.59 15.25
C ALA A 28 -13.31 -3.86 15.74
N ILE A 29 -11.97 -3.83 15.83
CA ILE A 29 -11.17 -4.90 16.45
C ILE A 29 -11.62 -5.13 17.89
N GLY A 30 -11.72 -4.06 18.71
CA GLY A 30 -12.17 -4.19 20.09
C GLY A 30 -13.60 -4.75 20.25
N LYS A 31 -14.49 -4.52 19.28
CA LYS A 31 -15.86 -5.07 19.27
C LYS A 31 -15.91 -6.58 19.06
N THR A 32 -14.87 -7.18 18.50
CA THR A 32 -14.77 -8.65 18.38
C THR A 32 -14.57 -9.34 19.74
N GLY A 33 -14.06 -8.60 20.75
CA GLY A 33 -13.70 -9.15 22.05
C GLY A 33 -12.48 -10.07 22.04
N VAL A 34 -11.84 -10.26 20.88
CA VAL A 34 -10.57 -11.00 20.77
C VAL A 34 -9.46 -10.11 21.34
N CYS A 35 -8.65 -10.67 22.23
CA CYS A 35 -7.54 -10.00 22.88
C CYS A 35 -6.27 -10.83 22.63
N GLY A 36 -5.37 -10.36 21.78
CA GLY A 36 -4.29 -11.19 21.25
C GLY A 36 -4.79 -12.19 20.20
N GLY A 37 -4.04 -13.25 19.91
CA GLY A 37 -4.35 -14.19 18.83
C GLY A 37 -3.81 -13.74 17.48
N THR A 38 -4.41 -14.25 16.39
CA THR A 38 -3.90 -14.06 15.03
C THR A 38 -4.77 -13.08 14.22
N PHE A 39 -4.14 -12.07 13.65
CA PHE A 39 -4.76 -11.08 12.77
C PHE A 39 -4.22 -11.22 11.34
N TYR A 40 -5.12 -11.44 10.38
CA TYR A 40 -4.79 -11.57 8.96
C TYR A 40 -5.19 -10.32 8.15
N ASP A 41 -4.23 -9.75 7.41
CA ASP A 41 -4.43 -8.62 6.51
C ASP A 41 -4.06 -9.02 5.06
N PRO A 42 -5.02 -9.56 4.27
CA PRO A 42 -4.77 -10.00 2.88
C PRO A 42 -4.40 -8.90 1.88
N PHE A 43 -4.67 -7.63 2.21
CA PHE A 43 -4.53 -6.47 1.31
C PHE A 43 -3.73 -5.35 1.99
N ALA A 44 -2.55 -5.71 2.52
CA ALA A 44 -1.85 -4.86 3.47
C ALA A 44 -1.39 -3.51 2.89
N GLY A 45 -1.02 -3.45 1.61
CA GLY A 45 -0.49 -2.27 0.95
C GLY A 45 0.67 -1.64 1.73
N SER A 46 0.45 -0.45 2.31
CA SER A 46 1.43 0.23 3.19
C SER A 46 1.61 -0.40 4.58
N SER A 47 0.90 -1.49 4.86
CA SER A 47 0.83 -2.23 6.13
C SER A 47 0.30 -1.44 7.33
N VAL A 48 -0.32 -0.28 7.14
CA VAL A 48 -0.69 0.59 8.28
C VAL A 48 -1.71 -0.07 9.24
N VAL A 49 -2.63 -0.88 8.74
CA VAL A 49 -3.61 -1.60 9.57
C VAL A 49 -2.94 -2.80 10.27
N SER A 50 -2.15 -3.59 9.52
CA SER A 50 -1.26 -4.60 10.11
C SER A 50 -0.39 -4.05 11.25
N ARG A 51 0.18 -2.83 11.10
CA ARG A 51 0.95 -2.16 12.16
C ARG A 51 0.09 -1.82 13.38
N LEU A 52 -1.15 -1.35 13.19
CA LEU A 52 -2.09 -1.11 14.28
C LEU A 52 -2.35 -2.42 15.05
N ALA A 53 -2.75 -3.48 14.36
CA ALA A 53 -2.98 -4.79 14.98
C ALA A 53 -1.73 -5.30 15.72
N LYS A 54 -0.53 -5.11 15.14
CA LYS A 54 0.74 -5.47 15.77
C LYS A 54 0.93 -4.76 17.11
N THR A 55 0.61 -3.46 17.17
CA THR A 55 0.69 -2.69 18.42
C THR A 55 -0.36 -3.06 19.45
N LEU A 56 -1.43 -3.74 19.04
CA LEU A 56 -2.45 -4.31 19.92
C LEU A 56 -2.09 -5.72 20.42
N GLY A 57 -0.92 -6.25 20.06
CA GLY A 57 -0.39 -7.52 20.59
C GLY A 57 -0.76 -8.77 19.79
N TYR A 58 -1.39 -8.63 18.62
CA TYR A 58 -1.72 -9.75 17.75
C TYR A 58 -0.49 -10.30 17.05
N GLN A 59 -0.44 -11.62 16.83
CA GLN A 59 0.40 -12.21 15.79
C GLN A 59 -0.16 -11.79 14.43
N ILE A 60 0.68 -11.21 13.59
CA ILE A 60 0.25 -10.70 12.28
C ILE A 60 0.60 -11.68 11.18
N ILE A 61 -0.41 -12.03 10.39
CA ILE A 61 -0.23 -12.59 9.05
C ILE A 61 -0.58 -11.47 8.08
N SER A 62 0.35 -11.06 7.24
CA SER A 62 0.15 -9.97 6.28
C SER A 62 0.38 -10.49 4.87
N ASN A 63 -0.38 -10.00 3.91
CA ASN A 63 -0.19 -10.29 2.50
C ASN A 63 -0.45 -9.05 1.66
N ASP A 64 0.28 -8.94 0.56
CA ASP A 64 -0.09 -8.08 -0.55
C ASP A 64 0.48 -8.69 -1.83
N TRP A 65 -0.16 -8.46 -2.98
CA TRP A 65 0.30 -9.02 -4.25
C TRP A 65 1.51 -8.26 -4.81
N GLU A 66 1.69 -6.99 -4.43
CA GLU A 66 2.70 -6.12 -5.02
C GLU A 66 4.10 -6.30 -4.39
N PRO A 67 5.18 -6.44 -5.20
CA PRO A 67 6.55 -6.55 -4.72
C PRO A 67 7.00 -5.46 -3.75
N TYR A 68 6.63 -4.18 -3.98
CA TYR A 68 7.01 -3.12 -3.04
C TYR A 68 6.34 -3.30 -1.68
N ALA A 69 5.07 -3.74 -1.66
CA ALA A 69 4.30 -3.94 -0.44
C ALA A 69 4.85 -5.12 0.36
N TYR A 70 5.31 -6.17 -0.33
CA TYR A 70 6.02 -7.29 0.31
C TYR A 70 7.24 -6.84 1.11
N HIS A 71 8.15 -6.05 0.53
CA HIS A 71 9.33 -5.57 1.26
C HIS A 71 8.97 -4.65 2.43
N ILE A 72 7.94 -3.80 2.28
CA ILE A 72 7.41 -2.98 3.38
C ILE A 72 6.87 -3.86 4.51
N GLY A 73 6.07 -4.88 4.18
CA GLY A 73 5.53 -5.84 5.13
C GLY A 73 6.65 -6.58 5.85
N ARG A 74 7.65 -7.09 5.13
CA ARG A 74 8.82 -7.77 5.71
C ARG A 74 9.56 -6.89 6.73
N ALA A 75 9.80 -5.64 6.38
CA ALA A 75 10.55 -4.70 7.23
C ALA A 75 9.77 -4.26 8.49
N TYR A 76 8.46 -3.98 8.36
CA TYR A 76 7.68 -3.41 9.46
C TYR A 76 6.87 -4.46 10.24
N ILE A 77 6.41 -5.52 9.59
CA ILE A 77 5.54 -6.53 10.18
C ILE A 77 6.33 -7.77 10.58
N GLU A 78 7.06 -8.41 9.66
CA GLU A 78 7.81 -9.64 9.95
C GLU A 78 8.98 -9.39 10.93
N CYS A 79 9.75 -8.31 10.71
CA CYS A 79 10.79 -7.91 11.66
C CYS A 79 10.21 -7.30 12.95
N ASN A 80 10.54 -7.94 14.08
CA ASN A 80 10.33 -7.35 15.42
C ASN A 80 11.50 -6.46 15.85
N ARG A 81 12.70 -6.76 15.36
CA ARG A 81 13.95 -6.08 15.70
C ARG A 81 14.78 -5.87 14.44
N PRO A 82 15.72 -4.92 14.43
CA PRO A 82 16.66 -4.79 13.33
C PRO A 82 17.38 -6.12 13.09
N PRO A 83 17.46 -6.61 11.84
CA PRO A 83 18.41 -7.67 11.49
C PRO A 83 19.85 -7.27 11.87
N LYS A 84 20.74 -8.24 11.95
CA LYS A 84 22.10 -8.00 12.46
C LYS A 84 22.97 -7.17 11.51
N PHE A 85 22.83 -7.35 10.20
CA PHE A 85 23.73 -6.75 9.20
C PHE A 85 25.20 -7.07 9.52
N ASP A 86 25.49 -8.34 9.85
CA ASP A 86 26.82 -8.80 10.32
C ASP A 86 27.92 -8.44 9.30
N ALA A 87 27.66 -8.57 8.00
CA ALA A 87 28.59 -8.24 6.90
C ALA A 87 28.95 -6.74 6.79
N PHE A 88 28.28 -5.87 7.56
CA PHE A 88 28.44 -4.42 7.55
C PHE A 88 28.73 -3.83 8.93
N GLY A 89 28.70 -4.63 10.00
CA GLY A 89 28.81 -4.15 11.37
C GLY A 89 27.56 -3.44 11.90
N GLY A 90 26.39 -3.73 11.33
CA GLY A 90 25.10 -3.18 11.76
C GLY A 90 24.36 -2.36 10.69
N ILE A 91 23.05 -2.18 10.90
CA ILE A 91 22.15 -1.50 9.94
C ILE A 91 22.57 -0.05 9.67
N GLU A 92 23.08 0.67 10.67
CA GLU A 92 23.52 2.06 10.53
C GLU A 92 24.72 2.16 9.57
N HIS A 93 25.68 1.23 9.65
CA HIS A 93 26.83 1.21 8.75
C HIS A 93 26.42 0.90 7.31
N ALA A 94 25.51 -0.05 7.11
CA ALA A 94 24.95 -0.35 5.79
C ALA A 94 24.24 0.88 5.19
N VAL A 95 23.36 1.52 5.96
CA VAL A 95 22.63 2.72 5.53
C VAL A 95 23.57 3.90 5.25
N ASN A 96 24.55 4.14 6.11
CA ASN A 96 25.51 5.23 5.92
C ASN A 96 26.35 5.05 4.66
N HIS A 97 26.76 3.80 4.36
CA HIS A 97 27.42 3.46 3.11
C HIS A 97 26.52 3.76 1.90
N LEU A 98 25.27 3.27 1.90
CA LEU A 98 24.33 3.55 0.80
C LEU A 98 24.14 5.07 0.57
N ASN A 99 24.07 5.85 1.64
CA ASN A 99 23.89 7.30 1.56
C ASN A 99 25.13 8.06 1.07
N SER A 100 26.34 7.47 1.21
CA SER A 100 27.62 8.04 0.79
C SER A 100 28.02 7.68 -0.64
N LEU A 101 27.33 6.72 -1.26
CA LEU A 101 27.61 6.30 -2.63
C LEU A 101 27.65 7.48 -3.61
N PRO A 102 28.63 7.50 -4.53
CA PRO A 102 28.62 8.46 -5.63
C PRO A 102 27.38 8.21 -6.51
N PRO A 103 26.75 9.27 -7.06
CA PRO A 103 25.61 9.11 -7.96
C PRO A 103 25.98 8.30 -9.21
N LEU A 104 25.07 7.42 -9.65
CA LEU A 104 25.24 6.57 -10.83
C LEU A 104 24.15 6.86 -11.86
N ALA A 105 24.50 7.16 -13.10
CA ALA A 105 23.51 7.27 -14.18
C ALA A 105 23.10 5.86 -14.65
N GLY A 106 21.98 5.35 -14.14
CA GLY A 106 21.46 4.03 -14.46
C GLY A 106 20.05 4.09 -15.06
N TYR A 107 19.25 3.07 -14.72
CA TYR A 107 17.94 2.84 -15.33
C TYR A 107 16.91 3.89 -14.90
N ILE A 108 16.88 4.28 -13.62
CA ILE A 108 15.94 5.31 -13.15
C ILE A 108 16.29 6.68 -13.71
N ALA A 109 17.56 7.06 -13.65
CA ALA A 109 18.06 8.32 -14.21
C ALA A 109 17.82 8.40 -15.73
N GLY A 110 18.03 7.30 -16.46
CA GLY A 110 17.91 7.26 -17.92
C GLY A 110 16.47 7.24 -18.45
N HIS A 111 15.49 6.76 -17.67
CA HIS A 111 14.14 6.56 -18.16
C HIS A 111 13.04 7.34 -17.43
N TYR A 112 13.27 7.78 -16.19
CA TYR A 112 12.22 8.38 -15.36
C TYR A 112 12.55 9.77 -14.83
N CYS A 113 13.67 10.33 -15.27
CA CYS A 113 14.17 11.65 -14.90
C CYS A 113 14.40 12.50 -16.16
N PRO A 114 14.36 13.84 -16.06
CA PRO A 114 14.83 14.69 -17.13
C PRO A 114 16.36 14.64 -17.21
N ALA A 115 16.92 15.05 -18.36
CA ALA A 115 18.36 15.17 -18.54
C ALA A 115 18.97 16.24 -17.62
N ASP A 116 18.24 17.34 -17.40
CA ASP A 116 18.60 18.47 -16.55
C ASP A 116 17.42 18.87 -15.64
N ASP A 117 17.70 19.19 -14.38
CA ASP A 117 16.67 19.48 -13.38
C ASP A 117 16.06 20.88 -13.47
N GLU A 118 16.75 21.80 -14.16
CA GLU A 118 16.31 23.19 -14.36
C GLU A 118 15.84 23.43 -15.81
N HIS A 119 16.48 22.78 -16.79
CA HIS A 119 16.22 22.93 -18.23
C HIS A 119 15.61 21.66 -18.83
N TYR A 120 14.39 21.35 -18.44
CA TYR A 120 13.65 20.15 -18.88
C TYR A 120 12.57 20.45 -19.93
N ASN A 121 12.22 19.43 -20.71
CA ASN A 121 11.09 19.41 -21.62
C ASN A 121 10.00 18.44 -21.11
N PRO A 122 8.93 18.93 -20.46
CA PRO A 122 7.88 18.08 -19.89
C PRO A 122 7.01 17.37 -20.94
N ASP A 123 7.20 17.68 -22.23
CA ASP A 123 6.51 17.02 -23.36
C ASP A 123 7.32 15.89 -24.00
N ALA A 124 8.59 15.73 -23.62
CA ALA A 124 9.48 14.68 -24.13
C ALA A 124 10.16 13.86 -23.01
N GLU A 125 10.30 14.44 -21.82
CA GLU A 125 11.03 13.86 -20.70
C GLU A 125 10.12 13.51 -19.53
N ARG A 126 10.43 12.39 -18.87
CA ARG A 126 9.70 11.98 -17.67
C ARG A 126 10.26 12.74 -16.49
N MET A 127 9.37 13.25 -15.66
CA MET A 127 9.77 14.03 -14.49
C MET A 127 9.27 13.36 -13.21
N PHE A 128 9.47 12.05 -13.04
CA PHE A 128 9.09 11.38 -11.79
C PHE A 128 10.05 11.70 -10.66
N TYR A 129 11.33 11.84 -10.98
CA TYR A 129 12.39 12.19 -10.05
C TYR A 129 13.27 13.27 -10.67
N THR A 130 13.93 14.06 -9.83
CA THR A 130 15.07 14.86 -10.26
C THR A 130 16.18 13.95 -10.75
N GLN A 131 17.02 14.43 -11.66
CA GLN A 131 18.17 13.71 -12.17
C GLN A 131 19.15 13.37 -11.04
N GLU A 132 19.33 14.28 -10.08
CA GLU A 132 20.08 13.98 -8.85
C GLU A 132 19.52 12.75 -8.11
N ASN A 133 18.21 12.74 -7.85
CA ASN A 133 17.59 11.64 -7.08
C ASN A 133 17.53 10.35 -7.89
N GLY A 134 17.30 10.41 -9.20
CA GLY A 134 17.35 9.24 -10.08
C GLY A 134 18.70 8.53 -10.00
N ARG A 135 19.79 9.30 -10.07
CA ARG A 135 21.15 8.75 -9.96
C ARG A 135 21.48 8.16 -8.59
N ARG A 136 20.86 8.70 -7.53
CA ARG A 136 20.99 8.15 -6.18
C ARG A 136 20.21 6.86 -6.01
N ILE A 137 19.00 6.77 -6.57
CA ILE A 137 18.21 5.52 -6.59
C ILE A 137 18.99 4.42 -7.30
N ASP A 138 19.53 4.73 -8.49
CA ASP A 138 20.35 3.79 -9.26
C ASP A 138 21.57 3.32 -8.46
N ALA A 139 22.37 4.24 -7.90
CA ALA A 139 23.55 3.88 -7.12
C ALA A 139 23.20 2.97 -5.92
N ILE A 140 22.16 3.33 -5.15
CA ILE A 140 21.73 2.55 -3.98
C ILE A 140 21.22 1.17 -4.41
N ARG A 141 20.41 1.06 -5.47
CA ARG A 141 19.89 -0.24 -5.87
C ARG A 141 20.90 -1.15 -6.50
N GLU A 142 21.85 -0.62 -7.29
CA GLU A 142 22.96 -1.42 -7.79
C GLU A 142 23.80 -1.95 -6.62
N GLU A 143 24.03 -1.15 -5.58
CA GLU A 143 24.78 -1.63 -4.41
C GLU A 143 24.03 -2.72 -3.64
N ILE A 144 22.72 -2.55 -3.40
CA ILE A 144 21.90 -3.58 -2.75
C ILE A 144 21.90 -4.87 -3.59
N ALA A 145 21.76 -4.77 -4.92
CA ALA A 145 21.82 -5.93 -5.81
C ALA A 145 23.17 -6.64 -5.74
N ARG A 146 24.29 -5.89 -5.81
CA ARG A 146 25.64 -6.46 -5.66
C ARG A 146 25.85 -7.14 -4.32
N TRP A 147 25.37 -6.55 -3.23
CA TRP A 147 25.46 -7.18 -1.91
C TRP A 147 24.62 -8.45 -1.83
N LYS A 148 23.47 -8.49 -2.51
CA LYS A 148 22.64 -9.69 -2.58
C LYS A 148 23.29 -10.80 -3.40
N GLU A 149 23.83 -10.47 -4.57
CA GLU A 149 24.53 -11.40 -5.48
C GLU A 149 25.82 -11.97 -4.89
N SER A 150 26.47 -11.21 -4.00
CA SER A 150 27.68 -11.64 -3.29
C SER A 150 27.40 -12.29 -1.92
N ASP A 151 26.15 -12.68 -1.66
CA ASP A 151 25.71 -13.32 -0.40
C ASP A 151 26.03 -12.51 0.88
N ARG A 152 26.18 -11.19 0.75
CA ARG A 152 26.39 -10.26 1.88
C ARG A 152 25.09 -9.79 2.52
N LEU A 153 23.94 -10.07 1.90
CA LEU A 153 22.61 -9.77 2.43
C LEU A 153 21.74 -11.02 2.52
N SER A 154 21.21 -11.28 3.72
CA SER A 154 20.04 -12.14 3.86
C SER A 154 18.80 -11.53 3.17
N SER A 155 17.79 -12.36 2.89
CA SER A 155 16.53 -11.88 2.28
C SER A 155 15.78 -10.87 3.17
N MET A 156 15.96 -10.95 4.49
CA MET A 156 15.36 -10.00 5.42
C MET A 156 16.10 -8.66 5.43
N GLU A 157 17.43 -8.68 5.48
CA GLU A 157 18.24 -7.46 5.40
C GLU A 157 18.01 -6.70 4.08
N GLU A 158 17.92 -7.44 2.96
CA GLU A 158 17.54 -6.88 1.67
C GLU A 158 16.17 -6.18 1.74
N SER A 159 15.15 -6.85 2.29
CA SER A 159 13.82 -6.28 2.40
C SER A 159 13.77 -5.02 3.28
N VAL A 160 14.56 -4.98 4.35
CA VAL A 160 14.70 -3.80 5.20
C VAL A 160 15.29 -2.61 4.43
N LEU A 161 16.39 -2.83 3.70
CA LEU A 161 17.02 -1.76 2.89
C LEU A 161 16.11 -1.31 1.73
N LEU A 162 15.46 -2.26 1.06
CA LEU A 162 14.52 -1.96 -0.02
C LEU A 162 13.29 -1.20 0.49
N SER A 163 12.74 -1.55 1.65
CA SER A 163 11.63 -0.81 2.27
C SER A 163 12.00 0.67 2.49
N SER A 164 13.18 0.93 3.06
CA SER A 164 13.67 2.30 3.27
C SER A 164 13.84 3.07 1.96
N LEU A 165 14.37 2.42 0.92
CA LEU A 165 14.51 3.04 -0.39
C LEU A 165 13.15 3.30 -1.06
N ILE A 166 12.24 2.32 -1.04
CA ILE A 166 10.88 2.44 -1.59
C ILE A 166 10.16 3.63 -0.96
N PHE A 167 10.29 3.81 0.37
CA PHE A 167 9.74 4.98 1.04
C PHE A 167 10.30 6.28 0.48
N GLN A 168 11.63 6.38 0.33
CA GLN A 168 12.27 7.57 -0.22
C GLN A 168 11.90 7.82 -1.69
N CYS A 169 11.81 6.77 -2.50
CA CYS A 169 11.28 6.83 -3.86
C CYS A 169 9.84 7.33 -3.89
N ALA A 170 9.01 7.04 -2.89
CA ALA A 170 7.68 7.61 -2.81
C ALA A 170 7.71 9.09 -2.36
N TYR A 171 8.52 9.40 -1.34
CA TYR A 171 8.65 10.72 -0.74
C TYR A 171 9.21 11.78 -1.70
N CYS A 172 10.25 11.46 -2.46
CA CYS A 172 10.90 12.36 -3.42
C CYS A 172 10.20 12.40 -4.80
N SER A 173 9.13 11.63 -5.02
CA SER A 173 8.46 11.56 -6.32
C SER A 173 7.68 12.84 -6.69
N ASN A 174 7.76 13.28 -7.93
CA ASN A 174 6.99 14.40 -8.46
C ASN A 174 5.61 13.95 -8.97
N THR A 175 4.82 13.38 -8.06
CA THR A 175 3.47 12.85 -8.34
C THR A 175 2.43 13.33 -7.34
N SER A 176 1.14 13.02 -7.60
CA SER A 176 0.02 13.21 -6.66
C SER A 176 -0.20 12.01 -5.74
N GLY A 177 0.80 11.12 -5.58
CA GLY A 177 0.70 9.89 -4.77
C GLY A 177 0.40 8.62 -5.57
N VAL A 178 0.39 8.71 -6.90
CA VAL A 178 0.34 7.58 -7.86
C VAL A 178 1.32 7.85 -8.98
N PHE A 179 1.90 6.79 -9.54
CA PHE A 179 2.97 6.82 -10.54
C PHE A 179 2.46 6.67 -11.98
N LYS A 180 1.14 6.74 -12.19
CA LYS A 180 0.55 6.74 -13.55
C LYS A 180 0.77 8.08 -14.30
N GLY A 181 1.30 9.09 -13.61
CA GLY A 181 1.65 10.38 -14.18
C GLY A 181 2.49 11.20 -13.21
N PHE A 182 3.17 12.21 -13.76
CA PHE A 182 4.00 13.15 -13.04
C PHE A 182 3.53 14.58 -13.32
N HIS A 183 3.87 15.50 -12.42
CA HIS A 183 3.52 16.91 -12.59
C HIS A 183 4.35 17.57 -13.71
N ARG A 184 3.76 18.53 -14.42
CA ARG A 184 4.50 19.40 -15.34
C ARG A 184 5.28 20.42 -14.50
N GLY A 185 6.59 20.27 -14.42
CA GLY A 185 7.44 20.99 -13.47
C GLY A 185 7.34 20.42 -12.04
N TRP A 186 8.29 20.79 -11.19
CA TRP A 186 8.41 20.27 -9.83
C TRP A 186 7.28 20.76 -8.92
N GLY A 187 6.33 19.86 -8.60
CA GLY A 187 5.14 20.17 -7.81
C GLY A 187 4.01 20.86 -8.61
N GLY A 188 4.11 20.86 -9.94
CA GLY A 188 3.13 21.47 -10.84
C GLY A 188 3.13 23.00 -10.78
N ALA A 189 2.05 23.61 -11.29
CA ALA A 189 1.91 25.07 -11.35
C ALA A 189 1.99 25.76 -9.98
N THR A 190 1.57 25.07 -8.91
CA THR A 190 1.54 25.61 -7.55
C THR A 190 2.77 25.26 -6.73
N ARG A 191 3.75 24.54 -7.29
CA ARG A 191 4.95 24.04 -6.60
C ARG A 191 4.61 23.29 -5.31
N THR A 192 3.48 22.57 -5.32
CA THR A 192 3.02 21.84 -4.15
C THR A 192 4.02 20.75 -3.80
N ALA A 193 4.38 20.66 -2.51
CA ALA A 193 5.32 19.68 -2.00
C ALA A 193 6.71 19.70 -2.68
N TRP A 194 7.09 20.85 -3.24
CA TRP A 194 8.40 21.07 -3.86
C TRP A 194 9.56 20.69 -2.91
N TYR A 195 9.44 21.00 -1.62
CA TYR A 195 10.45 20.70 -0.61
C TYR A 195 10.81 19.21 -0.52
N ARG A 196 9.84 18.29 -0.65
CA ARG A 196 10.10 16.85 -0.63
C ARG A 196 10.61 16.35 -1.98
N ILE A 197 10.05 16.88 -3.08
CA ILE A 197 10.42 16.47 -4.44
C ILE A 197 11.90 16.75 -4.72
N ARG A 198 12.39 17.90 -4.25
CA ARG A 198 13.80 18.32 -4.41
C ARG A 198 14.67 18.04 -3.21
N SER A 199 14.14 17.37 -2.18
CA SER A 199 14.99 16.89 -1.09
C SER A 199 15.95 15.84 -1.62
N ARG A 200 17.19 15.87 -1.12
CA ARG A 200 18.20 14.85 -1.42
C ARG A 200 17.72 13.51 -0.87
N LEU A 201 17.55 12.52 -1.74
CA LEU A 201 17.15 11.18 -1.36
C LEU A 201 18.19 10.55 -0.42
N ALA A 202 17.79 10.20 0.80
CA ALA A 202 18.64 9.53 1.76
C ALA A 202 17.82 8.50 2.53
N VAL A 203 18.30 7.26 2.58
CA VAL A 203 17.62 6.17 3.28
C VAL A 203 17.93 6.22 4.76
N SER A 204 16.99 5.77 5.59
CA SER A 204 17.18 5.62 7.03
C SER A 204 16.58 4.29 7.49
N PRO A 205 17.09 3.70 8.59
CA PRO A 205 16.51 2.48 9.12
C PRO A 205 15.02 2.65 9.43
N PRO A 206 14.18 1.63 9.16
CA PRO A 206 12.78 1.67 9.56
C PRO A 206 12.66 1.62 11.08
N PHE A 207 11.58 2.19 11.63
CA PHE A 207 11.28 2.02 13.05
C PHE A 207 10.69 0.63 13.32
N PHE A 208 11.42 -0.21 14.06
CA PHE A 208 10.98 -1.56 14.43
C PHE A 208 10.09 -1.54 15.68
N PHE A 209 9.14 -2.47 15.75
CA PHE A 209 8.29 -2.69 16.92
C PHE A 209 8.22 -4.18 17.22
N ASP A 210 8.59 -4.55 18.44
CA ASP A 210 8.57 -5.92 18.91
C ASP A 210 7.26 -6.20 19.65
N ASN A 211 6.37 -6.99 19.04
CA ASN A 211 5.15 -7.48 19.70
C ASN A 211 5.34 -8.86 20.36
N SER A 212 6.56 -9.41 20.36
CA SER A 212 6.89 -10.74 20.87
C SER A 212 6.14 -11.89 20.19
N GLN A 213 5.66 -11.69 18.96
CA GLN A 213 4.99 -12.71 18.15
C GLN A 213 5.80 -13.07 16.90
N GLU A 214 5.65 -14.29 16.41
CA GLU A 214 6.18 -14.70 15.10
C GLU A 214 5.24 -14.23 13.98
N ASN A 215 5.48 -13.02 13.48
CA ASN A 215 4.69 -12.45 12.39
C ASN A 215 5.14 -13.04 11.05
N ARG A 216 4.24 -13.08 10.05
CA ARG A 216 4.51 -13.64 8.72
C ARG A 216 4.01 -12.71 7.62
N VAL A 217 4.76 -12.64 6.52
CA VAL A 217 4.40 -11.84 5.34
C VAL A 217 4.42 -12.70 4.08
N TYR A 218 3.31 -12.73 3.36
CA TYR A 218 3.16 -13.37 2.06
C TYR A 218 3.17 -12.35 0.92
N ARG A 219 3.43 -12.85 -0.29
CA ARG A 219 3.26 -12.09 -1.54
C ARG A 219 2.48 -12.90 -2.55
N ALA A 220 1.16 -12.89 -2.44
CA ALA A 220 0.26 -13.65 -3.30
C ALA A 220 -1.04 -12.91 -3.58
N ASP A 221 -1.80 -13.39 -4.55
CA ASP A 221 -3.23 -13.11 -4.63
C ASP A 221 -3.90 -13.57 -3.32
N ALA A 222 -4.71 -12.71 -2.71
CA ALA A 222 -5.38 -12.99 -1.45
C ALA A 222 -6.22 -14.28 -1.49
N ASN A 223 -6.87 -14.56 -2.62
CA ASN A 223 -7.70 -15.77 -2.79
C ASN A 223 -6.85 -17.04 -2.94
N ALA A 224 -5.57 -16.93 -3.28
CA ALA A 224 -4.67 -18.07 -3.36
C ALA A 224 -4.19 -18.55 -1.98
N LEU A 225 -4.44 -17.79 -0.91
CA LEU A 225 -4.01 -18.11 0.46
C LEU A 225 -5.12 -18.71 1.34
N LEU A 226 -6.28 -19.02 0.75
CA LEU A 226 -7.45 -19.55 1.49
C LEU A 226 -7.16 -20.88 2.20
N ASP A 227 -6.25 -21.69 1.66
CA ASP A 227 -5.87 -22.96 2.28
C ASP A 227 -4.72 -22.85 3.28
N GLU A 228 -3.90 -21.82 3.15
CA GLU A 228 -2.66 -21.63 3.92
C GLU A 228 -2.87 -20.87 5.24
N VAL A 229 -3.93 -20.06 5.32
CA VAL A 229 -4.14 -19.12 6.43
C VAL A 229 -5.38 -19.47 7.25
N SER A 230 -5.20 -19.60 8.56
CA SER A 230 -6.27 -19.55 9.56
C SER A 230 -5.94 -18.49 10.60
N CYS A 231 -6.95 -17.76 11.07
CA CYS A 231 -6.75 -16.62 11.96
C CYS A 231 -8.00 -16.32 12.80
N ASP A 232 -7.86 -15.58 13.90
CA ASP A 232 -9.00 -15.16 14.71
C ASP A 232 -9.76 -13.99 14.08
N ILE A 233 -9.03 -13.04 13.48
CA ILE A 233 -9.59 -11.88 12.79
C ILE A 233 -8.96 -11.75 11.41
N ALA A 234 -9.77 -11.71 10.35
CA ALA A 234 -9.36 -11.25 9.02
C ALA A 234 -9.83 -9.82 8.77
N TYR A 235 -8.95 -8.92 8.37
CA TYR A 235 -9.28 -7.54 7.96
C TYR A 235 -9.16 -7.37 6.45
N LEU A 236 -10.29 -7.09 5.80
CA LEU A 236 -10.39 -6.96 4.36
C LEU A 236 -10.52 -5.48 3.98
N ASP A 237 -9.55 -5.03 3.18
CA ASP A 237 -9.56 -3.74 2.50
C ASP A 237 -9.23 -3.94 1.00
N PRO A 238 -10.08 -4.66 0.26
CA PRO A 238 -9.80 -4.94 -1.14
C PRO A 238 -9.87 -3.65 -1.99
N PRO A 239 -9.25 -3.64 -3.18
CA PRO A 239 -9.45 -2.56 -4.15
C PRO A 239 -10.93 -2.26 -4.37
N TYR A 240 -11.32 -0.99 -4.19
CA TYR A 240 -12.72 -0.55 -4.30
C TYR A 240 -13.01 0.21 -5.60
N ASN A 241 -12.02 0.40 -6.47
CA ASN A 241 -12.14 1.14 -7.71
C ASN A 241 -11.30 0.50 -8.84
N GLN A 242 -11.40 1.06 -10.04
CA GLN A 242 -10.78 0.50 -11.25
C GLN A 242 -9.26 0.70 -11.34
N HIS A 243 -8.62 1.22 -10.29
CA HIS A 243 -7.19 1.48 -10.25
C HIS A 243 -6.41 0.21 -9.93
N GLN A 244 -5.81 -0.38 -10.96
CA GLN A 244 -4.86 -1.48 -10.83
C GLN A 244 -3.60 -1.00 -10.10
N TYR A 245 -3.29 -1.59 -8.94
CA TYR A 245 -2.17 -1.15 -8.10
C TYR A 245 -0.82 -1.35 -8.79
N GLY A 246 -0.61 -2.48 -9.46
CA GLY A 246 0.61 -2.73 -10.24
C GLY A 246 0.87 -1.70 -11.34
N ALA A 247 -0.18 -1.06 -11.88
CA ALA A 247 -0.05 0.05 -12.81
C ALA A 247 0.16 1.40 -12.12
N ASN A 248 -0.54 1.66 -11.01
CA ASN A 248 -0.48 2.94 -10.29
C ASN A 248 0.77 3.08 -9.43
N TYR A 249 1.41 1.99 -9.02
CA TYR A 249 2.63 1.97 -8.20
C TYR A 249 3.78 1.29 -8.94
N HIS A 250 3.72 1.26 -10.27
CA HIS A 250 4.66 0.52 -11.10
C HIS A 250 6.11 0.88 -10.85
N LEU A 251 6.42 2.16 -10.56
CA LEU A 251 7.78 2.59 -10.27
C LEU A 251 8.32 2.02 -8.96
N LEU A 252 7.47 1.85 -7.95
CA LEU A 252 7.89 1.19 -6.72
C LEU A 252 8.18 -0.29 -6.97
N ASN A 253 7.40 -0.95 -7.85
CA ASN A 253 7.71 -2.31 -8.30
C ASN A 253 8.99 -2.37 -9.14
N THR A 254 9.23 -1.40 -10.01
CA THR A 254 10.49 -1.28 -10.76
C THR A 254 11.68 -1.20 -9.81
N VAL A 255 11.58 -0.41 -8.73
CA VAL A 255 12.62 -0.33 -7.70
C VAL A 255 12.74 -1.64 -6.91
N ALA A 256 11.62 -2.26 -6.54
CA ALA A 256 11.63 -3.52 -5.78
C ALA A 256 12.27 -4.67 -6.58
N LEU A 257 11.77 -4.92 -7.80
CA LEU A 257 12.20 -6.05 -8.65
C LEU A 257 13.55 -5.83 -9.31
N TRP A 258 13.86 -4.58 -9.72
CA TRP A 258 15.12 -4.19 -10.36
C TRP A 258 15.52 -5.03 -11.57
N ASP A 259 14.52 -5.56 -12.28
CA ASP A 259 14.60 -6.37 -13.49
C ASP A 259 14.76 -5.53 -14.77
N LYS A 260 14.74 -4.20 -14.65
CA LYS A 260 15.01 -3.21 -15.71
C LYS A 260 14.29 -3.54 -17.04
N PRO A 261 12.94 -3.65 -17.03
CA PRO A 261 12.20 -4.04 -18.21
C PRO A 261 12.47 -3.08 -19.39
N PRO A 262 12.47 -3.54 -20.65
CA PRO A 262 12.74 -2.65 -21.77
C PRO A 262 11.63 -1.60 -21.92
N ILE A 263 11.96 -0.32 -21.69
CA ILE A 263 11.06 0.82 -21.87
C ILE A 263 11.74 1.91 -22.71
N SER A 264 10.95 2.65 -23.48
CA SER A 264 11.48 3.79 -24.23
C SER A 264 11.92 4.90 -23.27
N ALA A 265 13.15 5.39 -23.41
CA ALA A 265 13.65 6.57 -22.69
C ALA A 265 12.84 7.84 -23.03
N TRP A 266 12.33 7.93 -24.26
CA TRP A 266 11.58 9.07 -24.76
C TRP A 266 10.10 8.75 -24.94
N PHE A 267 9.24 9.76 -24.82
CA PHE A 267 7.85 9.68 -25.25
C PHE A 267 7.46 10.96 -25.98
N THR A 268 6.36 10.93 -26.73
CA THR A 268 5.73 12.16 -27.22
C THR A 268 4.32 12.25 -26.64
N VAL A 269 3.87 13.43 -26.23
CA VAL A 269 2.52 13.62 -25.65
C VAL A 269 1.40 13.20 -26.61
N ARG A 270 1.68 13.10 -27.92
CA ARG A 270 0.72 12.69 -28.95
C ARG A 270 0.58 11.18 -29.13
N ASP A 271 1.45 10.37 -28.54
CA ASP A 271 1.35 8.92 -28.63
C ASP A 271 0.35 8.40 -27.59
N ALA A 272 -0.90 8.22 -28.03
CA ALA A 272 -2.00 7.75 -27.20
C ALA A 272 -1.83 6.28 -26.75
N ASN A 273 -0.95 5.51 -27.40
CA ASN A 273 -0.88 4.06 -27.25
C ASN A 273 0.33 3.58 -26.43
N ASN A 274 1.29 4.45 -26.08
CA ASN A 274 2.39 4.04 -25.22
C ASN A 274 3.03 5.17 -24.40
N GLY A 275 3.24 4.90 -23.11
CA GLY A 275 4.55 5.17 -22.55
C GLY A 275 4.82 6.52 -21.88
N LYS A 276 3.88 7.46 -21.72
CA LYS A 276 4.17 8.68 -20.94
C LYS A 276 4.73 8.35 -19.54
N ALA A 277 4.09 7.43 -18.83
CA ALA A 277 4.58 6.96 -17.54
C ALA A 277 5.56 5.78 -17.61
N ALA A 278 5.77 5.18 -18.79
CA ALA A 278 6.52 3.92 -18.95
C ALA A 278 6.16 2.86 -17.90
N ILE A 279 4.86 2.55 -17.84
CA ILE A 279 4.32 1.52 -16.96
C ILE A 279 4.76 0.17 -17.49
N ARG A 280 5.45 -0.63 -16.65
CA ARG A 280 5.84 -2.01 -16.96
C ARG A 280 4.61 -2.84 -17.37
N SER A 281 4.68 -3.66 -18.43
CA SER A 281 3.49 -4.30 -19.01
C SER A 281 3.04 -5.57 -18.29
N ASP A 282 3.96 -6.20 -17.56
CA ASP A 282 3.79 -7.45 -16.83
C ASP A 282 2.74 -7.37 -15.70
N TRP A 283 2.37 -6.19 -15.19
CA TRP A 283 1.25 -6.11 -14.25
C TRP A 283 -0.05 -6.67 -14.84
N LYS A 284 -0.22 -6.63 -16.18
CA LYS A 284 -1.40 -7.16 -16.87
C LYS A 284 -1.47 -8.69 -16.84
N THR A 285 -0.34 -9.36 -16.73
CA THR A 285 -0.22 -10.82 -16.75
C THR A 285 0.04 -11.41 -15.37
N GLU A 286 0.77 -10.71 -14.52
CA GLU A 286 1.21 -11.21 -13.22
C GLU A 286 0.41 -10.67 -12.03
N ARG A 287 -0.15 -9.45 -12.12
CA ARG A 287 -0.74 -8.70 -11.00
C ARG A 287 -2.00 -7.94 -11.41
N LYS A 288 -2.83 -8.57 -12.22
CA LYS A 288 -4.09 -8.00 -12.71
C LYS A 288 -5.22 -8.40 -11.76
N SER A 289 -5.56 -7.51 -10.83
CA SER A 289 -6.53 -7.80 -9.79
C SER A 289 -7.96 -7.88 -10.33
N GLU A 290 -8.68 -8.96 -9.99
CA GLU A 290 -10.11 -9.13 -10.26
C GLU A 290 -10.98 -8.11 -9.50
N TYR A 291 -10.52 -7.63 -8.36
CA TYR A 291 -11.21 -6.62 -7.53
C TYR A 291 -11.33 -5.25 -8.22
N CYS A 292 -10.52 -4.98 -9.23
CA CYS A 292 -10.54 -3.71 -9.97
C CYS A 292 -11.48 -3.71 -11.18
N TYR A 293 -12.32 -4.74 -11.37
CA TYR A 293 -13.28 -4.81 -12.48
C TYR A 293 -14.69 -5.08 -11.97
N LYS A 294 -15.67 -4.33 -12.50
CA LYS A 294 -17.09 -4.47 -12.13
C LYS A 294 -17.64 -5.88 -12.27
N ASN A 295 -17.21 -6.59 -13.32
CA ASN A 295 -17.75 -7.90 -13.66
C ASN A 295 -17.13 -9.05 -12.85
N THR A 296 -16.03 -8.83 -12.12
CA THR A 296 -15.31 -9.90 -11.40
C THR A 296 -15.12 -9.61 -9.92
N ALA A 297 -15.22 -8.34 -9.48
CA ALA A 297 -14.92 -7.96 -8.10
C ALA A 297 -15.86 -8.61 -7.08
N ALA A 298 -17.17 -8.69 -7.38
CA ALA A 298 -18.15 -9.29 -6.47
C ALA A 298 -17.87 -10.79 -6.25
N ASP A 299 -17.59 -11.52 -7.33
CA ASP A 299 -17.30 -12.96 -7.26
C ASP A 299 -15.97 -13.22 -6.53
N ALA A 300 -14.93 -12.45 -6.83
CA ALA A 300 -13.65 -12.55 -6.13
C ALA A 300 -13.80 -12.28 -4.62
N PHE A 301 -14.58 -11.25 -4.26
CA PHE A 301 -14.90 -10.94 -2.87
C PHE A 301 -15.68 -12.06 -2.18
N SER A 302 -16.71 -12.60 -2.84
CA SER A 302 -17.50 -13.72 -2.31
C SER A 302 -16.63 -14.95 -2.05
N ARG A 303 -15.80 -15.35 -3.03
CA ARG A 303 -14.84 -16.47 -2.87
C ARG A 303 -13.93 -16.27 -1.66
N LEU A 304 -13.42 -15.06 -1.47
CA LEU A 304 -12.55 -14.75 -0.33
C LEU A 304 -13.31 -14.84 1.00
N VAL A 305 -14.44 -14.13 1.14
CA VAL A 305 -15.24 -14.10 2.37
C VAL A 305 -15.70 -15.50 2.78
N MET A 306 -16.15 -16.31 1.82
CA MET A 306 -16.64 -17.66 2.07
C MET A 306 -15.52 -18.66 2.36
N GLY A 307 -14.35 -18.49 1.74
CA GLY A 307 -13.21 -19.39 1.92
C GLY A 307 -12.38 -19.12 3.18
N LEU A 308 -12.46 -17.92 3.77
CA LEU A 308 -11.62 -17.55 4.92
C LEU A 308 -11.91 -18.42 6.15
N LYS A 309 -10.85 -19.07 6.66
CA LYS A 309 -10.85 -19.86 7.90
C LYS A 309 -10.62 -18.94 9.10
N THR A 310 -11.66 -18.20 9.48
CA THR A 310 -11.59 -17.23 10.58
C THR A 310 -12.88 -17.14 11.38
N ARG A 311 -12.78 -16.62 12.61
CA ARG A 311 -13.94 -16.34 13.48
C ARG A 311 -14.57 -14.98 13.19
N PHE A 312 -13.75 -13.95 12.94
CA PHE A 312 -14.23 -12.60 12.64
C PHE A 312 -13.69 -12.08 11.32
N ILE A 313 -14.57 -11.49 10.51
CA ILE A 313 -14.19 -10.74 9.31
C ILE A 313 -14.53 -9.27 9.53
N LEU A 314 -13.52 -8.41 9.42
CA LEU A 314 -13.66 -6.97 9.43
C LEU A 314 -13.52 -6.46 8.00
N VAL A 315 -14.47 -5.68 7.49
CA VAL A 315 -14.39 -5.15 6.12
C VAL A 315 -14.47 -3.64 6.14
N SER A 316 -13.42 -2.98 5.65
CA SER A 316 -13.42 -1.55 5.35
C SER A 316 -13.57 -1.37 3.85
N TYR A 317 -14.72 -0.87 3.43
CA TYR A 317 -15.02 -0.72 2.00
C TYR A 317 -15.85 0.54 1.76
N SER A 318 -15.53 1.24 0.67
CA SER A 318 -16.23 2.48 0.30
C SER A 318 -17.65 2.20 -0.14
N THR A 319 -18.61 3.02 0.29
CA THR A 319 -20.00 2.96 -0.18
C THR A 319 -20.14 3.29 -1.67
N ASP A 320 -19.17 4.00 -2.25
CA ASP A 320 -19.09 4.32 -3.67
C ASP A 320 -18.18 3.33 -4.45
N GLY A 321 -17.91 2.16 -3.87
CA GLY A 321 -17.02 1.16 -4.46
C GLY A 321 -17.60 0.42 -5.66
N ILE A 322 -16.75 -0.34 -6.35
CA ILE A 322 -17.13 -1.17 -7.50
C ILE A 322 -18.20 -2.20 -7.15
N ILE A 323 -18.02 -2.92 -6.04
CA ILE A 323 -19.02 -3.82 -5.47
C ILE A 323 -20.12 -2.96 -4.82
N PRO A 324 -21.38 -3.05 -5.26
CA PRO A 324 -22.49 -2.34 -4.63
C PRO A 324 -22.64 -2.76 -3.17
N ILE A 325 -23.03 -1.82 -2.30
CA ILE A 325 -23.14 -2.08 -0.86
C ILE A 325 -24.15 -3.19 -0.54
N ASP A 326 -25.25 -3.27 -1.28
CA ASP A 326 -26.25 -4.34 -1.11
C ASP A 326 -25.66 -5.72 -1.41
N THR A 327 -24.91 -5.84 -2.52
CA THR A 327 -24.20 -7.08 -2.87
C THR A 327 -23.14 -7.44 -1.84
N LEU A 328 -22.40 -6.45 -1.33
CA LEU A 328 -21.42 -6.67 -0.26
C LEU A 328 -22.11 -7.21 1.00
N LEU A 329 -23.22 -6.60 1.41
CA LEU A 329 -23.98 -7.04 2.60
C LEU A 329 -24.61 -8.41 2.42
N GLU A 330 -25.09 -8.75 1.24
CA GLU A 330 -25.61 -10.09 0.92
C GLU A 330 -24.54 -11.14 1.20
N VAL A 331 -23.34 -10.99 0.61
CA VAL A 331 -22.20 -11.88 0.83
C VAL A 331 -21.81 -11.96 2.31
N LEU A 332 -21.69 -10.81 3.00
CA LEU A 332 -21.31 -10.80 4.42
C LEU A 332 -22.37 -11.47 5.31
N SER A 333 -23.65 -11.26 5.02
CA SER A 333 -24.76 -11.82 5.81
C SER A 333 -24.98 -13.31 5.57
N GLU A 334 -24.61 -13.81 4.39
CA GLU A 334 -24.54 -15.24 4.09
C GLU A 334 -23.44 -15.90 4.93
N ARG A 335 -22.31 -15.22 5.12
CA ARG A 335 -21.17 -15.76 5.87
C ARG A 335 -21.40 -15.82 7.39
N GLY A 336 -22.08 -14.84 7.98
CA GLY A 336 -22.27 -14.78 9.43
C GLY A 336 -23.04 -13.55 9.91
N ALA A 337 -23.13 -13.36 11.23
CA ALA A 337 -23.86 -12.25 11.82
C ALA A 337 -23.15 -10.92 11.58
N VAL A 338 -23.84 -9.98 10.91
CA VAL A 338 -23.27 -8.69 10.54
C VAL A 338 -23.61 -7.60 11.55
N SER A 339 -22.60 -6.84 11.94
CA SER A 339 -22.71 -5.57 12.65
C SER A 339 -21.74 -4.55 12.05
N MET A 340 -21.69 -3.32 12.58
CA MET A 340 -20.76 -2.31 12.08
C MET A 340 -20.32 -1.31 13.15
N VAL A 341 -19.19 -0.67 12.90
CA VAL A 341 -18.80 0.58 13.53
C VAL A 341 -18.71 1.65 12.45
N ARG A 342 -19.17 2.87 12.77
CA ARG A 342 -19.16 4.00 11.84
C ARG A 342 -18.43 5.21 12.42
N GLN A 343 -17.92 6.06 11.54
CA GLN A 343 -17.40 7.38 11.91
C GLN A 343 -17.71 8.41 10.83
N ARG A 344 -18.30 9.53 11.25
CA ARG A 344 -18.55 10.68 10.38
C ARG A 344 -17.32 11.59 10.36
N TYR A 345 -16.93 12.06 9.17
CA TYR A 345 -15.89 13.06 8.98
C TYR A 345 -16.35 14.18 8.05
N LYS A 346 -15.85 15.41 8.27
CA LYS A 346 -16.09 16.53 7.34
C LYS A 346 -15.45 16.23 5.99
N ARG A 347 -16.21 16.39 4.90
CA ARG A 347 -15.73 16.12 3.53
C ARG A 347 -14.63 17.13 3.15
N TYR A 348 -13.49 16.63 2.66
CA TYR A 348 -12.39 17.49 2.19
C TYR A 348 -12.78 18.11 0.83
N ARG A 349 -12.95 19.44 0.77
CA ARG A 349 -13.33 20.16 -0.44
C ARG A 349 -12.07 20.52 -1.23
N VAL A 350 -11.83 19.83 -2.35
CA VAL A 350 -10.66 20.08 -3.23
C VAL A 350 -10.94 21.14 -4.31
N SER A 351 -12.20 21.53 -4.53
CA SER A 351 -12.53 22.69 -5.36
C SER A 351 -13.93 23.22 -5.03
N SER A 352 -14.18 24.50 -5.32
CA SER A 352 -15.43 25.22 -5.07
C SER A 352 -16.58 24.87 -6.03
N GLN A 353 -16.38 23.99 -7.02
CA GLN A 353 -17.25 23.96 -8.21
C GLN A 353 -18.22 22.77 -8.35
N ARG A 354 -18.35 21.87 -7.37
CA ARG A 354 -19.47 20.90 -7.37
C ARG A 354 -20.12 20.81 -5.99
N PRO A 355 -21.32 21.38 -5.79
CA PRO A 355 -22.10 21.15 -4.58
C PRO A 355 -22.53 19.69 -4.55
N SER A 356 -21.95 18.88 -3.65
CA SER A 356 -22.61 17.66 -3.20
C SER A 356 -23.47 18.01 -1.99
N ALA A 357 -24.72 17.55 -1.95
CA ALA A 357 -25.65 17.84 -0.85
C ALA A 357 -25.15 17.36 0.53
N ALA A 358 -24.27 16.36 0.58
CA ALA A 358 -23.71 15.83 1.83
C ALA A 358 -22.52 16.65 2.36
N SER A 359 -22.64 17.14 3.60
CA SER A 359 -21.59 17.92 4.31
C SER A 359 -20.52 17.05 4.99
N HIS A 360 -20.75 15.74 5.08
CA HIS A 360 -19.90 14.76 5.74
C HIS A 360 -19.79 13.49 4.91
N ASN A 361 -18.65 12.79 4.99
CA ASN A 361 -18.51 11.41 4.56
C ASN A 361 -18.65 10.51 5.79
N THR A 362 -19.38 9.40 5.66
CA THR A 362 -19.42 8.36 6.69
C THR A 362 -18.57 7.19 6.25
N GLU A 363 -17.67 6.78 7.13
CA GLU A 363 -16.79 5.63 6.92
C GLU A 363 -17.28 4.48 7.80
N PHE A 364 -17.33 3.29 7.22
CA PHE A 364 -17.86 2.09 7.86
C PHE A 364 -16.78 1.01 7.95
N VAL A 365 -16.80 0.28 9.06
CA VAL A 365 -16.15 -1.02 9.17
C VAL A 365 -17.22 -2.03 9.54
N TRP A 366 -17.49 -2.95 8.62
CA TRP A 366 -18.38 -4.09 8.82
C TRP A 366 -17.68 -5.13 9.68
N ILE A 367 -18.43 -5.80 10.54
CA ILE A 367 -17.96 -6.87 11.41
C ILE A 367 -18.86 -8.06 11.16
N VAL A 368 -18.28 -9.19 10.75
CA VAL A 368 -18.97 -10.47 10.60
C VAL A 368 -18.46 -11.42 11.66
N ASP A 369 -19.35 -11.94 12.49
CA ASP A 369 -19.10 -13.10 13.36
C ASP A 369 -19.52 -14.36 12.61
N THR A 370 -18.56 -15.19 12.22
CA THR A 370 -18.80 -16.38 11.37
C THR A 370 -19.43 -17.54 12.12
N ASP A 371 -19.39 -17.52 13.46
CA ASP A 371 -19.98 -18.56 14.31
C ASP A 371 -21.47 -18.28 14.62
N SER A 372 -21.93 -17.08 14.29
CA SER A 372 -23.30 -16.61 14.52
C SER A 372 -24.05 -16.47 13.19
N ARG A 373 -25.36 -16.76 13.17
CA ARG A 373 -26.20 -16.52 11.99
C ARG A 373 -26.72 -15.09 11.95
N CYS A 374 -26.79 -14.50 10.75
CA CYS A 374 -27.37 -13.18 10.58
C CYS A 374 -28.89 -13.19 10.82
N SER A 375 -29.36 -12.29 11.68
CA SER A 375 -30.81 -12.05 11.86
C SER A 375 -31.35 -11.16 10.74
N SER A 376 -32.51 -11.53 10.19
CA SER A 376 -33.22 -10.71 9.19
C SER A 376 -33.59 -9.33 9.74
N THR A 377 -33.95 -9.24 11.03
CA THR A 377 -34.22 -7.97 11.71
C THR A 377 -32.97 -7.11 11.82
N ALA A 378 -31.83 -7.70 12.19
CA ALA A 378 -30.57 -6.97 12.28
C ALA A 378 -30.12 -6.42 10.92
N LEU A 379 -30.22 -7.25 9.86
CA LEU A 379 -29.91 -6.84 8.50
C LEU A 379 -30.88 -5.74 7.99
N GLY A 380 -32.17 -5.84 8.31
CA GLY A 380 -33.16 -4.81 8.01
C GLY A 380 -32.82 -3.47 8.66
N ASN A 381 -32.42 -3.47 9.92
CA ASN A 381 -31.98 -2.27 10.64
C ASN A 381 -30.74 -1.64 10.00
N ILE A 382 -29.76 -2.46 9.60
CA ILE A 382 -28.55 -2.01 8.88
C ILE A 382 -28.93 -1.34 7.56
N LYS A 383 -29.79 -1.98 6.75
CA LYS A 383 -30.22 -1.44 5.45
C LYS A 383 -30.99 -0.13 5.60
N ASN A 384 -31.86 -0.02 6.62
CA ASN A 384 -32.58 1.22 6.89
C ASN A 384 -31.63 2.35 7.30
N MET A 385 -30.66 2.06 8.16
CA MET A 385 -29.66 3.05 8.57
C MET A 385 -28.82 3.55 7.38
N LEU A 386 -28.44 2.67 6.45
CA LEU A 386 -27.69 3.08 5.24
C LEU A 386 -28.49 4.02 4.35
N LYS A 387 -29.81 3.80 4.19
CA LYS A 387 -30.68 4.71 3.44
C LYS A 387 -30.73 6.12 4.05
N GLU A 388 -30.63 6.23 5.37
CA GLU A 388 -30.58 7.53 6.06
C GLU A 388 -29.23 8.24 5.91
N GLU A 389 -28.14 7.46 5.82
CA GLU A 389 -26.76 7.99 5.84
C GLU A 389 -26.16 8.21 4.45
N CYS A 390 -26.66 7.51 3.44
CA CYS A 390 -26.21 7.55 2.04
C CYS A 390 -27.44 7.72 1.12
N PRO A 391 -28.07 8.92 1.13
CA PRO A 391 -29.27 9.19 0.35
C PRO A 391 -29.01 9.28 -1.16
#